data_AF-A0A9D9C452-F1
#
_entry.id   AF-A0A9D9C452-F1
#
_cell.length_a   1.000
_cell.length_b   1.000
_cell.length_c   1.000
_cell.angle_alpha   90.00
_cell.angle_beta   90.00
_cell.angle_gamma   90.00
#
_symmetry.space_group_name_H-M   'P 1'
#
loop_
_entity.id
_entity.type
_entity.pdbx_description
1 polymer ?
#
loop_
_entity_poly.entity_id
_entity_poly.type
_entity_poly.pdbx_seq_one_letter_code
_entity_poly.pdbx_strand_id
1 'polypeptide(L)'
;MINVLQILHDTTVDGPGFRTSIYCAGCRHKCPGCHNPQSWAFGAGKNMGTDELLQEILDDPFADVTFTGGDPFFQAEGFAELAKCIKEKSKKTIWCYTGFLFEDLLHNDAAQRLLKYVDVLVDGP
;
A
#
# COMPACT_ATOMS: atom_id res chain seq x y z
N MET A 1 9.92 -7.63 0.81
CA MET A 1 9.19 -8.24 -0.34
C MET A 1 7.71 -8.00 -0.17
N ILE A 2 7.00 -7.71 -1.26
CA ILE A 2 5.54 -7.48 -1.29
C ILE A 2 4.96 -8.29 -2.45
N ASN A 3 3.87 -9.03 -2.20
CA ASN A 3 3.09 -9.65 -3.28
C ASN A 3 2.18 -8.61 -3.91
N VAL A 4 2.45 -8.25 -5.17
CA VAL A 4 1.77 -7.19 -5.92
C VAL A 4 0.94 -7.82 -7.03
N LEU A 5 -0.35 -7.52 -7.04
CA LEU A 5 -1.28 -7.94 -8.10
C LEU A 5 -1.15 -7.04 -9.31
N GLN A 6 -1.06 -5.73 -9.07
CA GLN A 6 -1.06 -4.72 -10.11
C GLN A 6 -0.43 -3.43 -9.60
N ILE A 7 0.21 -2.70 -10.51
CA ILE A 7 0.61 -1.31 -10.30
C ILE A 7 -0.19 -0.49 -11.31
N LEU A 8 -0.91 0.51 -10.81
CA LEU A 8 -1.66 1.46 -11.64
C LEU A 8 -0.98 2.81 -11.58
N HIS A 9 -0.54 3.31 -12.73
CA HIS A 9 0.06 4.64 -12.87
C HIS A 9 -1.02 5.66 -13.21
N ASP A 10 -0.80 6.92 -12.82
CA ASP A 10 -1.66 8.08 -13.13
C ASP A 10 -3.15 7.89 -12.79
N THR A 11 -3.48 7.08 -11.79
CA THR A 11 -4.87 6.91 -11.36
C THR A 11 -5.31 8.08 -10.48
N THR A 12 -6.57 8.49 -10.65
CA THR A 12 -7.20 9.60 -9.90
C THR A 12 -8.32 9.13 -8.96
N VAL A 13 -8.59 7.82 -8.93
CA VAL A 13 -9.66 7.24 -8.10
C VAL A 13 -9.15 6.70 -6.76
N ASP A 14 -7.83 6.61 -6.59
CA ASP A 14 -7.16 6.04 -5.41
C ASP A 14 -6.57 7.11 -4.47
N GLY A 15 -6.99 8.35 -4.63
CA GLY A 15 -6.52 9.49 -3.84
C GLY A 15 -6.53 10.78 -4.67
N PRO A 16 -6.30 11.94 -4.04
CA PRO A 16 -6.26 13.22 -4.72
C PRO A 16 -5.03 13.34 -5.64
N GLY A 17 -5.26 13.88 -6.84
CA GLY A 17 -4.23 14.02 -7.86
C GLY A 17 -3.94 12.71 -8.59
N PHE A 18 -2.83 12.66 -9.32
CA PHE A 18 -2.34 11.42 -9.94
C PHE A 18 -1.62 10.58 -8.91
N ARG A 19 -1.90 9.26 -8.92
CA ARG A 19 -1.31 8.29 -7.99
C ARG A 19 -0.71 7.12 -8.76
N THR A 20 0.47 6.68 -8.32
CA THR A 20 0.99 5.34 -8.58
C THR A 20 0.49 4.44 -7.45
N SER A 21 -0.56 3.67 -7.74
CA SER A 21 -1.21 2.79 -6.79
C SER A 21 -0.62 1.39 -6.85
N ILE A 22 -0.11 0.92 -5.72
CA ILE A 22 0.38 -0.45 -5.53
C ILE A 22 -0.76 -1.30 -4.97
N TYR A 23 -1.33 -2.17 -5.81
CA TYR A 23 -2.36 -3.13 -5.42
C TYR A 23 -1.71 -4.42 -4.96
N CYS A 24 -1.66 -4.66 -3.65
CA CYS A 24 -1.09 -5.89 -3.10
C CYS A 24 -2.10 -7.04 -3.01
N ALA A 25 -1.56 -8.25 -2.89
CA ALA A 25 -2.31 -9.44 -2.52
C ALA A 25 -2.32 -9.64 -0.99
N GLY A 26 -3.17 -10.54 -0.51
CA GLY A 26 -3.36 -10.89 0.90
C GLY A 26 -4.36 -9.98 1.62
N CYS A 27 -5.50 -10.55 2.00
CA CYS A 27 -6.46 -9.91 2.90
C CYS A 27 -7.31 -10.95 3.62
N ARG A 28 -7.42 -10.86 4.96
CA ARG A 28 -8.27 -11.74 5.77
C ARG A 28 -9.63 -11.14 6.13
N HIS A 29 -9.84 -9.84 5.91
CA HIS A 29 -11.09 -9.18 6.28
C HIS A 29 -12.30 -9.77 5.55
N LYS A 30 -12.15 -10.05 4.25
CA LYS A 30 -13.24 -10.55 3.39
C LYS A 30 -14.54 -9.75 3.55
N CYS A 31 -14.41 -8.42 3.54
CA CYS A 31 -15.51 -7.50 3.80
C CYS A 31 -16.72 -7.78 2.88
N PRO A 32 -17.96 -7.61 3.37
CA PRO A 32 -19.15 -7.64 2.52
C PRO A 32 -19.03 -6.59 1.40
N GLY A 33 -19.23 -7.01 0.15
CA GLY A 33 -19.11 -6.11 -1.00
C GLY A 33 -17.68 -5.72 -1.37
N CYS A 34 -16.66 -6.47 -0.91
CA CYS A 34 -15.26 -6.23 -1.27
C CYS A 34 -15.09 -6.03 -2.78
N HIS A 35 -14.48 -4.91 -3.18
CA HIS A 35 -14.23 -4.58 -4.58
C HIS A 35 -13.16 -5.48 -5.23
N ASN A 36 -12.29 -6.07 -4.40
CA ASN A 36 -11.14 -6.86 -4.85
C ASN A 36 -11.11 -8.26 -4.22
N PRO A 37 -12.12 -9.13 -4.37
CA PRO A 37 -12.10 -10.47 -3.77
C PRO A 37 -10.92 -11.34 -4.26
N GLN A 38 -10.40 -11.06 -5.46
CA GLN A 38 -9.21 -11.70 -6.00
C GLN A 38 -7.94 -11.39 -5.20
N SER A 39 -7.92 -10.31 -4.42
CA SER A 39 -6.76 -9.92 -3.61
C SER A 39 -6.65 -10.71 -2.30
N TRP A 40 -7.63 -11.53 -1.92
CA TRP A 40 -7.59 -12.25 -0.64
C TRP A 40 -6.47 -13.29 -0.54
N ALA A 41 -6.08 -13.89 -1.68
CA ALA A 41 -5.05 -14.92 -1.70
C ALA A 41 -3.66 -14.31 -1.51
N PHE A 42 -3.00 -14.65 -0.40
CA PHE A 42 -1.68 -14.10 -0.03
C PHE A 42 -0.57 -14.41 -1.03
N GLY A 43 -0.67 -15.51 -1.79
CA GLY A 43 0.32 -15.92 -2.79
C GLY A 43 0.01 -15.48 -4.22
N ALA A 44 -0.99 -14.63 -4.43
CA ALA A 44 -1.33 -14.13 -5.76
C ALA A 44 -0.40 -12.98 -6.18
N GLY A 45 -0.32 -12.75 -7.50
CA GLY A 45 0.50 -11.68 -8.07
C GLY A 45 1.98 -12.02 -8.17
N LYS A 46 2.81 -10.98 -8.25
CA LYS A 46 4.27 -11.05 -8.35
C LYS A 46 4.89 -10.66 -7.02
N ASN A 47 5.83 -11.46 -6.52
CA ASN A 47 6.64 -11.10 -5.36
C ASN A 47 7.70 -10.09 -5.80
N MET A 48 7.59 -8.84 -5.37
CA MET A 48 8.45 -7.73 -5.77
C MET A 48 9.27 -7.21 -4.59
N GLY A 49 10.50 -6.79 -4.89
CA GLY A 49 11.41 -6.19 -3.92
C GLY A 49 11.17 -4.70 -3.73
N THR A 50 11.69 -4.15 -2.64
CA THR A 50 11.57 -2.72 -2.32
C THR A 50 12.23 -1.85 -3.39
N ASP A 51 13.42 -2.22 -3.87
CA ASP A 51 14.14 -1.45 -4.90
C ASP A 51 13.39 -1.44 -6.25
N GLU A 52 12.77 -2.57 -6.63
CA GLU A 52 11.99 -2.69 -7.86
C GLU A 52 10.76 -1.78 -7.80
N LEU A 53 9.99 -1.83 -6.70
CA LEU A 53 8.80 -1.00 -6.53
C LEU A 53 9.14 0.49 -6.39
N LEU A 54 10.25 0.80 -5.71
CA LEU A 54 10.73 2.15 -5.60
C LEU A 54 11.10 2.71 -6.97
N GLN A 55 11.75 1.93 -7.84
CA GLN A 55 12.09 2.38 -9.19
C GLN A 55 10.82 2.72 -9.99
N GLU A 56 9.84 1.82 -10.00
CA GLU A 56 8.53 2.07 -10.65
C GLU A 56 7.87 3.36 -10.15
N ILE A 57 7.93 3.62 -8.84
CA ILE A 57 7.36 4.82 -8.23
C ILE A 57 8.13 6.10 -8.60
N LEU A 58 9.46 6.03 -8.70
CA LEU A 58 10.31 7.18 -8.99
C LEU A 58 10.38 7.52 -10.48
N ASP A 59 10.13 6.54 -11.35
CA ASP A 59 10.07 6.73 -12.80
C ASP A 59 8.88 7.60 -13.22
N ASP A 60 7.84 7.66 -12.39
CA ASP A 60 6.77 8.65 -12.50
C ASP A 60 7.12 9.89 -11.66
N PRO A 61 7.49 11.02 -12.27
CA PRO A 61 7.87 12.21 -11.51
C PRO A 61 6.67 12.99 -10.96
N PHE A 62 5.45 12.73 -11.43
CA PHE A 62 4.27 13.56 -11.16
C PHE A 62 3.32 12.93 -10.14
N ALA A 63 3.15 11.62 -10.18
CA ALA A 63 2.17 10.95 -9.34
C ALA A 63 2.66 10.77 -7.89
N ASP A 64 1.77 10.98 -6.92
CA ASP A 64 1.98 10.55 -5.54
C ASP A 64 1.72 9.03 -5.40
N VAL A 65 1.75 8.47 -4.20
CA VAL A 65 1.69 7.00 -4.01
C VAL A 65 0.45 6.58 -3.24
N THR A 66 -0.17 5.49 -3.65
CA THR A 66 -1.21 4.82 -2.86
C THR A 66 -0.86 3.35 -2.62
N PHE A 67 -1.04 2.87 -1.40
CA PHE A 67 -1.01 1.45 -1.05
C PHE A 67 -2.43 0.93 -0.86
N THR A 68 -2.82 -0.10 -1.61
CA THR A 68 -4.20 -0.63 -1.63
C THR A 68 -4.25 -2.08 -2.15
N GLY A 69 -5.44 -2.58 -2.49
CA GLY A 69 -5.66 -3.88 -3.14
C GLY A 69 -6.24 -4.93 -2.19
N GLY A 70 -5.36 -5.68 -1.54
CA GLY A 70 -5.68 -6.53 -0.40
C GLY A 70 -5.80 -5.69 0.85
N ASP A 71 -4.92 -5.93 1.82
CA ASP A 71 -4.66 -4.95 2.86
C ASP A 71 -3.14 -4.81 3.05
N PRO A 72 -2.55 -3.62 2.82
CA PRO A 72 -1.11 -3.38 3.00
C PRO A 72 -0.58 -3.80 4.37
N PHE A 73 -1.40 -3.74 5.43
CA PHE A 73 -0.99 -4.08 6.79
C PHE A 73 -0.81 -5.58 7.02
N PHE A 74 -1.32 -6.46 6.16
CA PHE A 74 -0.93 -7.87 6.18
C PHE A 74 0.50 -8.13 5.68
N GLN A 75 1.10 -7.14 5.01
CA GLN A 75 2.49 -7.16 4.54
C GLN A 75 3.26 -5.93 5.06
N ALA A 76 2.92 -5.47 6.28
CA ALA A 76 3.36 -4.18 6.83
C ALA A 76 4.89 -4.00 6.84
N GLU A 77 5.68 -5.06 7.04
CA GLU A 77 7.14 -4.95 7.05
C GLU A 77 7.70 -4.52 5.69
N GLY A 78 7.23 -5.15 4.60
CA GLY A 78 7.64 -4.79 3.25
C GLY A 78 7.17 -3.39 2.86
N PHE A 79 5.93 -3.06 3.19
CA PHE A 79 5.40 -1.72 2.93
C PHE A 79 6.09 -0.63 3.77
N ALA A 80 6.47 -0.90 5.02
CA ALA A 80 7.19 0.05 5.86
C ALA A 80 8.59 0.35 5.28
N GLU A 81 9.27 -0.67 4.78
CA GLU A 81 10.56 -0.51 4.10
C GLU A 81 10.42 0.35 2.84
N LEU A 82 9.44 0.03 1.98
CA LEU A 82 9.15 0.80 0.77
C LEU A 82 8.77 2.26 1.08
N ALA A 83 7.87 2.48 2.04
CA ALA A 83 7.41 3.81 2.44
C ALA A 83 8.58 4.67 2.95
N LYS A 84 9.46 4.09 3.75
CA LYS A 84 10.69 4.75 4.20
C LYS A 84 11.54 5.19 3.00
N CYS A 85 11.82 4.29 2.06
CA CYS A 85 12.65 4.61 0.90
C CYS A 85 12.02 5.69 0.00
N ILE A 86 10.69 5.69 -0.18
CA ILE A 86 9.97 6.73 -0.90
C ILE A 86 10.18 8.10 -0.24
N LYS A 87 10.05 8.17 1.10
CA LYS A 87 10.23 9.40 1.88
C LYS A 87 11.68 9.90 1.88
N GLU A 88 12.65 9.00 1.83
CA GLU A 88 14.06 9.37 1.77
C GLU A 88 14.49 9.90 0.39
N LYS A 89 13.85 9.41 -0.69
CA LYS A 89 14.28 9.69 -2.07
C LYS A 89 13.35 10.61 -2.85
N SER A 90 12.20 10.98 -2.29
CA SER A 90 11.22 11.83 -2.95
C SER A 90 10.45 12.69 -1.95
N LYS A 91 9.61 13.59 -2.48
CA LYS A 91 8.66 14.38 -1.69
C LYS A 91 7.22 13.87 -1.83
N LYS A 92 7.04 12.66 -2.37
CA LYS A 92 5.72 12.10 -2.67
C LYS A 92 4.93 11.84 -1.39
N THR A 93 3.62 12.05 -1.46
CA THR A 93 2.69 11.66 -0.40
C THR A 93 2.28 10.19 -0.56
N ILE A 94 1.94 9.55 0.56
CA ILE A 94 1.57 8.14 0.66
C ILE A 94 0.19 8.09 1.31
N TRP A 95 -0.77 7.57 0.56
CA TRP A 95 -2.07 7.17 1.09
C TRP A 95 -2.08 5.65 1.29
N CYS A 96 -2.72 5.18 2.35
CA CYS A 96 -2.84 3.76 2.64
C CYS A 96 -4.29 3.42 3.00
N TYR A 97 -4.88 2.48 2.28
CA TYR A 97 -6.24 1.99 2.54
C TYR A 97 -6.16 0.66 3.29
N THR A 98 -6.98 0.51 4.33
CA THR A 98 -6.98 -0.68 5.18
C THR A 98 -8.37 -0.95 5.75
N GLY A 99 -8.67 -2.24 5.95
CA GLY A 99 -9.86 -2.71 6.68
C GLY A 99 -9.65 -2.79 8.20
N PHE A 100 -8.45 -2.51 8.70
CA PHE A 100 -8.20 -2.34 10.13
C PHE A 100 -8.65 -0.95 10.60
N LEU A 101 -8.99 -0.81 11.88
CA LEU A 101 -9.10 0.49 12.51
C LEU A 101 -7.70 0.98 12.93
N PHE A 102 -7.49 2.29 12.93
CA PHE A 102 -6.23 2.90 13.36
C PHE A 102 -5.83 2.43 14.77
N GLU A 103 -6.77 2.31 15.69
CA GLU A 103 -6.53 1.85 17.06
C GLU A 103 -5.97 0.43 17.10
N ASP A 104 -6.43 -0.46 16.22
CA ASP A 104 -5.91 -1.83 16.14
C ASP A 104 -4.44 -1.84 15.67
N LEU A 105 -4.13 -0.98 14.71
CA LEU A 105 -2.78 -0.86 14.14
C LEU A 105 -1.75 -0.36 15.15
N LEU A 106 -2.16 0.47 16.12
CA LEU A 106 -1.28 0.95 17.19
C LEU A 106 -0.80 -0.17 18.12
N HIS A 107 -1.44 -1.34 18.12
CA HIS A 107 -1.02 -2.49 18.93
C HIS A 107 -0.04 -3.43 18.20
N ASN A 108 0.36 -3.10 16.96
CA ASN A 108 1.25 -3.91 16.15
C ASN A 108 2.51 -3.12 15.74
N ASP A 109 3.69 -3.60 16.14
CA ASP A 109 4.95 -2.91 15.88
C ASP A 109 5.25 -2.75 14.38
N ALA A 110 4.90 -3.73 13.55
CA ALA A 110 5.12 -3.64 12.11
C ALA A 110 4.19 -2.62 11.46
N ALA A 111 2.92 -2.58 11.88
CA ALA A 111 1.96 -1.58 11.44
C ALA A 111 2.40 -0.17 11.85
N GLN A 112 2.82 0.02 13.09
CA GLN A 112 3.36 1.30 13.57
C GLN A 112 4.57 1.77 12.75
N ARG A 113 5.45 0.85 12.31
CA ARG A 113 6.57 1.20 11.42
C ARG A 113 6.09 1.74 10.08
N LEU A 114 5.04 1.17 9.49
CA LEU A 114 4.44 1.68 8.25
C LEU A 114 3.76 3.03 8.49
N LEU A 115 2.95 3.15 9.54
CA LEU A 115 2.20 4.37 9.88
C LEU A 115 3.08 5.62 10.01
N LYS A 116 4.34 5.48 10.43
CA LYS A 116 5.30 6.60 10.51
C LYS A 116 5.54 7.33 9.18
N TYR A 117 5.31 6.66 8.06
CA TYR A 117 5.60 7.19 6.73
C TYR A 117 4.33 7.44 5.89
N VAL A 118 3.16 7.00 6.37
CA VAL A 118 1.87 7.22 5.72
C VAL A 118 1.36 8.62 6.08
N ASP A 119 1.06 9.44 5.09
CA ASP A 119 0.54 10.80 5.32
C ASP A 119 -0.98 10.80 5.56
N VAL A 120 -1.70 9.89 4.89
CA VAL A 120 -3.14 9.71 5.05
C VAL A 120 -3.46 8.23 5.13
N LEU A 121 -4.11 7.85 6.24
CA LEU A 121 -4.69 6.53 6.42
C LEU A 121 -6.19 6.61 6.15
N VAL A 122 -6.70 5.71 5.34
CA VAL A 122 -8.14 5.46 5.19
C VAL A 122 -8.42 4.12 5.83
N ASP A 123 -8.99 4.14 7.03
CA ASP A 123 -9.16 2.97 7.88
C ASP A 123 -10.63 2.54 8.00
N GLY A 124 -10.84 1.31 8.45
CA GLY A 124 -12.15 0.73 8.71
C GLY A 124 -12.71 -0.16 7.58
N PRO A 125 -13.72 -0.99 7.93
CA PRO A 125 -14.31 -2.00 7.04
C PRO A 125 -15.27 -1.46 5.98
#